data_AF-T1C445-F1
#
_entry.id   AF-T1C445-F1
#
_cell.length_a   1.000
_cell.length_b   1.000
_cell.length_c   1.000
_cell.angle_alpha   90.00
_cell.angle_beta   90.00
_cell.angle_gamma   90.00
#
_symmetry.space_group_name_H-M   'P 1'
#
loop_
_entity.id
_entity.type
_entity.pdbx_description
1 polymer ?
#
loop_
_entity_poly.entity_id
_entity_poly.type
_entity_poly.pdbx_seq_one_letter_code
_entity_poly.pdbx_strand_id
1 'polypeptide(L)'
;MPWKIARVSLDTVKKTVEIYIAHEKGSKLLCPICRKECMVYDHLKERVWRDLDSIEFMTFVHADPPRISCKEHGIIEAVMPWTEKRSRFTMRFETRSIRMLQHMDTLNFTDIMYLSWKQVWNIMERAVKRGRDRKKGHLPL
;
A
#
# COMPACT_ATOMS: atom_id res chain seq x y z
N MET A 1 17.70 -0.17 -3.60
CA MET A 1 16.23 -0.27 -3.78
C MET A 1 15.86 0.67 -4.92
N PRO A 2 15.07 0.24 -5.93
CA PRO A 2 14.87 1.00 -7.17
C PRO A 2 13.91 2.19 -7.04
N TRP A 3 13.24 2.34 -5.89
CA TRP A 3 12.22 3.35 -5.63
C TRP A 3 12.84 4.63 -5.08
N LYS A 4 12.36 5.78 -5.56
CA LYS A 4 12.77 7.11 -5.12
C LYS A 4 11.57 8.00 -4.92
N ILE A 5 11.68 8.92 -3.97
CA ILE A 5 10.77 10.05 -3.87
C ILE A 5 11.12 11.00 -5.02
N ALA A 6 10.23 11.11 -5.99
CA ALA A 6 10.38 12.02 -7.13
C ALA A 6 10.02 13.45 -6.75
N ARG A 7 8.99 13.61 -5.90
CA ARG A 7 8.50 14.92 -5.45
C ARG A 7 7.76 14.78 -4.14
N VAL A 8 7.82 15.82 -3.31
CA VAL A 8 6.92 16.01 -2.15
C VAL A 8 6.23 17.35 -2.32
N SER A 9 4.92 17.39 -2.07
CA SER A 9 4.11 18.61 -2.07
C SER A 9 3.42 18.75 -0.73
N LEU A 10 3.34 19.98 -0.23
CA LEU A 10 2.59 20.32 0.98
C LEU A 10 1.46 21.27 0.59
N ASP A 11 0.23 20.91 0.92
CA ASP A 11 -0.93 21.81 0.83
C ASP A 11 -1.33 22.21 2.25
N THR A 12 -1.04 23.45 2.63
CA THR A 12 -1.30 23.98 3.97
C THR A 12 -2.77 24.31 4.21
N VAL A 13 -3.54 24.54 3.14
CA VAL A 13 -4.97 24.85 3.23
C VAL A 13 -5.75 23.55 3.41
N LYS A 14 -5.47 22.53 2.58
CA LYS A 14 -6.10 21.21 2.69
C LYS A 14 -5.51 20.33 3.78
N LYS A 15 -4.39 20.75 4.38
CA LYS A 15 -3.62 19.97 5.35
C LYS A 15 -3.24 18.60 4.78
N THR A 16 -2.63 18.59 3.59
CA THR A 16 -2.14 17.34 2.98
C THR A 16 -0.65 17.37 2.63
N VAL A 17 -0.03 16.20 2.71
CA VAL A 17 1.31 15.91 2.19
C VAL A 17 1.17 14.89 1.06
N GLU A 18 1.56 15.29 -0.15
CA GLU A 18 1.50 14.46 -1.35
C GLU A 18 2.91 13.98 -1.70
N ILE A 19 3.17 12.68 -1.58
CA ILE A 19 4.47 12.05 -1.84
C ILE A 19 4.40 11.29 -3.15
N TYR A 20 5.20 11.69 -4.14
CA TYR A 20 5.26 11.03 -5.44
C TYR A 20 6.45 10.09 -5.47
N ILE A 21 6.19 8.80 -5.64
CA ILE A 21 7.20 7.76 -5.74
C ILE A 21 7.32 7.30 -7.19
N ALA A 22 8.55 7.25 -7.68
CA ALA A 22 8.90 6.68 -8.96
C ALA A 22 9.96 5.59 -8.78
N HIS A 23 10.20 4.80 -9.82
CA HIS A 23 11.38 3.95 -9.90
C HIS A 23 12.35 4.48 -10.96
N GLU A 24 13.63 4.11 -10.85
CA GLU A 24 14.63 4.47 -11.86
C GLU A 24 14.31 3.83 -13.22
N LYS A 25 14.53 4.58 -14.31
CA LYS A 25 14.40 4.02 -15.67
C LYS A 25 15.36 2.85 -15.85
N GLY A 26 14.89 1.78 -16.48
CA GLY A 26 15.68 0.56 -16.66
C GLY A 26 15.82 -0.31 -15.41
N SER A 27 15.22 0.06 -14.27
CA SER A 27 15.21 -0.78 -13.08
C SER A 27 14.49 -2.10 -13.34
N LYS A 28 14.98 -3.19 -12.73
CA LYS A 28 14.23 -4.44 -12.61
C LYS A 28 13.42 -4.44 -11.33
N LEU A 29 12.19 -4.94 -11.41
CA LEU A 29 11.30 -5.07 -10.26
C LEU A 29 10.89 -6.53 -10.06
N LEU A 30 10.48 -6.88 -8.84
CA LEU A 30 10.19 -8.26 -8.48
C LEU A 30 8.79 -8.68 -8.93
N CYS A 31 8.70 -9.89 -9.48
CA CYS A 31 7.45 -10.62 -9.65
C CYS A 31 6.75 -10.83 -8.31
N PRO A 32 5.46 -10.45 -8.14
CA PRO A 32 4.74 -10.70 -6.90
C PRO A 32 4.46 -12.18 -6.63
N ILE A 33 4.69 -13.06 -7.59
CA ILE A 33 4.46 -14.51 -7.47
C ILE A 33 5.78 -15.24 -7.25
N CYS A 34 6.67 -15.29 -8.24
CA CYS A 34 7.95 -16.02 -8.12
C CYS A 34 9.14 -15.20 -7.61
N ARG A 35 8.94 -13.91 -7.29
CA ARG A 35 9.98 -13.01 -6.74
C ARG A 35 11.23 -12.82 -7.61
N LYS A 36 11.25 -13.27 -8.86
CA LYS A 36 12.33 -13.01 -9.82
C LYS A 36 12.32 -11.56 -10.29
N GLU A 37 13.50 -11.00 -10.52
CA GLU A 37 13.67 -9.69 -11.13
C GLU A 37 13.25 -9.70 -12.60
N CYS A 38 12.39 -8.76 -12.96
CA CYS A 38 11.79 -8.64 -14.29
C CYS A 38 11.91 -7.20 -14.79
N MET A 39 12.06 -7.04 -16.10
CA MET A 39 12.05 -5.72 -16.73
C MET A 39 10.66 -5.09 -16.61
N VAL A 40 10.62 -3.78 -16.38
CA VAL A 40 9.37 -3.01 -16.45
C VAL A 40 8.91 -2.98 -17.90
N TYR A 41 7.65 -3.35 -18.11
CA TYR A 41 6.97 -3.38 -19.39
C TYR A 41 6.32 -2.02 -19.68
N ASP A 42 5.43 -1.58 -18.80
CA ASP A 42 4.78 -0.28 -18.83
C ASP A 42 4.24 0.09 -17.44
N HIS A 43 3.37 1.09 -17.38
CA HIS A 43 2.78 1.59 -16.15
C HIS A 43 1.25 1.65 -16.27
N LEU A 44 0.58 1.31 -15.19
CA LEU A 44 -0.84 1.62 -15.03
C LEU A 44 -1.02 3.11 -14.72
N LYS A 45 -2.27 3.59 -14.83
CA LYS A 45 -2.64 4.93 -14.37
C LYS A 45 -2.29 5.11 -12.89
N GLU A 46 -1.99 6.35 -12.53
CA GLU A 46 -1.68 6.77 -11.16
C GLU A 46 -2.63 6.14 -10.14
N ARG A 47 -2.01 5.60 -9.10
CA ARG A 47 -2.70 5.11 -7.92
C ARG A 47 -2.26 5.94 -6.73
N VAL A 48 -3.25 6.35 -5.94
CA VAL A 48 -3.06 7.05 -4.67
C VAL A 48 -3.34 6.09 -3.52
N TRP A 49 -2.45 6.11 -2.52
CA TRP A 49 -2.60 5.39 -1.26
C TRP A 49 -2.60 6.37 -0.10
N ARG A 50 -3.54 6.20 0.84
CA ARG A 50 -3.49 6.89 2.12
C ARG A 50 -2.43 6.27 3.01
N ASP A 51 -1.60 7.13 3.59
CA ASP A 51 -0.54 6.77 4.53
C ASP A 51 -0.77 7.36 5.92
N LEU A 52 0.13 7.09 6.87
CA LEU A 52 0.10 7.71 8.19
C LEU A 52 0.28 9.23 8.09
N ASP A 53 -0.47 9.94 8.90
CA ASP A 53 -0.47 11.40 8.96
C ASP A 53 0.90 11.93 9.39
N SER A 54 1.30 13.01 8.75
CA SER A 54 2.53 13.74 9.06
C SER A 54 2.14 14.93 9.93
N ILE A 55 2.21 14.76 11.26
CA ILE A 55 1.74 15.76 12.23
C ILE A 55 0.21 15.94 12.09
N GLU A 56 -0.25 17.11 11.65
CA GLU A 56 -1.66 17.43 11.42
C GLU A 56 -2.07 17.25 9.93
N PHE A 57 -1.16 16.73 9.10
CA PHE A 57 -1.36 16.63 7.66
C PHE A 57 -1.67 15.19 7.22
N MET A 58 -2.78 15.02 6.51
CA MET A 58 -3.08 13.76 5.85
C MET A 58 -2.04 13.48 4.77
N THR A 59 -1.43 12.30 4.79
CA THR A 59 -0.36 11.95 3.85
C THR A 59 -0.87 10.97 2.81
N PHE A 60 -0.58 11.25 1.54
CA PHE A 60 -0.94 10.42 0.40
C PHE A 60 0.31 10.10 -0.42
N VAL A 61 0.45 8.82 -0.77
CA VAL A 61 1.51 8.33 -1.64
C VAL A 61 0.92 8.16 -3.04
N HIS A 62 1.60 8.69 -4.04
CA HIS A 62 1.26 8.61 -5.45
C HIS A 62 2.32 7.80 -6.17
N ALA A 63 1.90 6.90 -7.05
CA ALA A 63 2.78 6.25 -8.00
C ALA A 63 1.97 5.71 -9.17
N ASP A 64 2.58 5.66 -10.35
CA ASP A 64 2.09 4.88 -11.47
C ASP A 64 2.53 3.42 -11.26
N PRO A 65 1.61 2.47 -10.95
CA PRO A 65 2.01 1.11 -10.65
C PRO A 65 2.69 0.45 -11.86
N PRO A 66 3.97 0.04 -11.77
CA PRO A 66 4.65 -0.56 -12.90
C PRO A 66 4.16 -1.98 -13.10
N ARG A 67 3.97 -2.35 -14.38
CA ARG A 67 3.82 -3.75 -14.79
C ARG A 67 5.15 -4.25 -15.30
N ILE A 68 5.46 -5.50 -14.97
CA ILE A 68 6.68 -6.18 -15.38
C ILE A 68 6.36 -7.32 -16.33
N SER A 69 7.30 -7.65 -17.21
CA SER A 69 7.23 -8.84 -18.05
C SER A 69 7.94 -10.01 -17.38
N CYS A 70 7.18 -10.89 -16.74
CA CYS A 70 7.69 -12.11 -16.11
C CYS A 70 7.59 -13.29 -17.08
N LYS A 71 8.70 -14.02 -17.27
CA LYS A 71 8.71 -15.19 -18.17
C LYS A 71 7.72 -16.29 -17.79
N GLU A 72 7.39 -16.43 -16.50
CA GLU A 72 6.50 -17.47 -15.98
C GLU A 72 5.05 -17.00 -15.81
N HIS A 73 4.84 -15.71 -15.52
CA HIS A 73 3.54 -15.18 -15.10
C HIS A 73 2.97 -14.12 -16.05
N GLY A 74 3.66 -13.82 -17.14
CA GLY A 74 3.28 -12.81 -18.12
C GLY A 74 3.45 -11.37 -17.62
N ILE A 75 2.62 -10.47 -18.15
CA ILE A 75 2.61 -9.04 -17.79
C ILE A 75 1.75 -8.83 -16.55
N ILE A 76 2.36 -8.49 -15.41
CA ILE A 76 1.68 -8.34 -14.13
C ILE A 76 2.20 -7.12 -13.36
N GLU A 77 1.37 -6.56 -12.47
CA GLU A 77 1.78 -5.48 -11.56
C GLU A 77 2.95 -5.95 -10.67
N ALA A 78 4.02 -5.15 -10.61
CA ALA A 78 5.20 -5.47 -9.82
C ALA A 78 4.92 -5.35 -8.32
N VAL A 79 5.84 -5.90 -7.51
CA VAL A 79 5.82 -5.69 -6.06
C VAL A 79 6.13 -4.23 -5.74
N MET A 80 5.18 -3.55 -5.10
CA MET A 80 5.39 -2.25 -4.47
C MET A 80 5.54 -2.44 -2.95
N PRO A 81 6.66 -1.99 -2.35
CA PRO A 81 6.98 -2.33 -0.96
C PRO A 81 6.04 -1.67 0.07
N TRP A 82 5.32 -0.61 -0.29
CA TRP A 82 4.45 0.12 0.63
C TRP A 82 2.99 -0.36 0.65
N THR A 83 2.54 -1.24 -0.24
CA THR A 83 1.11 -1.60 -0.32
C THR A 83 0.89 -3.10 -0.51
N GLU A 84 -0.23 -3.60 0.00
CA GLU A 84 -0.76 -4.88 -0.46
C GLU A 84 -1.46 -4.73 -1.81
N LYS A 85 -1.56 -5.83 -2.56
CA LYS A 85 -2.29 -5.89 -3.84
C LYS A 85 -3.70 -5.32 -3.68
N ARG A 86 -4.09 -4.41 -4.57
CA ARG A 86 -5.40 -3.72 -4.62
C ARG A 86 -5.74 -2.80 -3.43
N SER A 87 -4.88 -2.66 -2.42
CA SER A 87 -5.15 -1.72 -1.34
C SER A 87 -5.04 -0.27 -1.82
N ARG A 88 -5.81 0.61 -1.18
CA ARG A 88 -5.70 2.08 -1.27
C ARG A 88 -5.05 2.68 -0.02
N PHE A 89 -4.43 1.83 0.79
CA PHE A 89 -3.72 2.19 2.01
C PHE A 89 -2.32 1.60 1.96
N THR A 90 -1.38 2.28 2.60
CA THR A 90 -0.06 1.70 2.80
C THR A 90 -0.11 0.58 3.85
N MET A 91 0.84 -0.35 3.78
CA MET A 91 0.98 -1.44 4.74
C MET A 91 1.18 -0.91 6.16
N ARG A 92 1.94 0.19 6.31
CA ARG A 92 2.14 0.86 7.61
C ARG A 92 0.85 1.48 8.14
N PHE A 93 0.05 2.11 7.27
CA PHE A 93 -1.26 2.62 7.64
C PHE A 93 -2.16 1.50 8.15
N GLU A 94 -2.34 0.44 7.36
CA GLU A 94 -3.18 -0.70 7.76
C GLU A 94 -2.70 -1.34 9.07
N THR A 95 -1.39 -1.50 9.24
CA THR A 95 -0.82 -2.09 10.46
C THR A 95 -1.14 -1.24 11.68
N ARG A 96 -1.03 0.09 11.58
CA ARG A 96 -1.38 1.01 12.67
C ARG A 96 -2.88 1.02 12.93
N SER A 97 -3.71 1.03 11.87
CA SER A 97 -5.16 0.96 11.97
C SER A 97 -5.62 -0.26 12.76
N ILE A 98 -5.10 -1.44 12.42
CA ILE A 98 -5.46 -2.69 13.13
C ILE A 98 -5.07 -2.63 14.59
N ARG A 99 -3.90 -2.08 14.93
CA ARG A 99 -3.49 -1.90 16.34
C ARG A 99 -4.43 -0.95 17.09
N MET A 100 -4.84 0.16 16.47
CA MET A 100 -5.78 1.09 17.10
C MET A 100 -7.16 0.47 17.31
N LEU A 101 -7.68 -0.22 16.29
CA LEU A 101 -8.96 -0.94 16.34
C LEU A 101 -9.01 -2.08 17.38
N GLN A 102 -7.87 -2.53 17.90
CA GLN A 102 -7.82 -3.48 19.02
C GLN A 102 -8.07 -2.82 20.38
N HIS A 103 -7.98 -1.48 20.46
CA HIS A 103 -8.02 -0.73 21.72
C HIS A 103 -9.08 0.39 21.74
N MET A 104 -9.84 0.57 20.67
CA MET A 104 -10.90 1.57 20.59
C MET A 104 -12.04 1.07 19.69
N ASP A 105 -13.21 1.69 19.81
CA ASP A 105 -14.34 1.39 18.94
C ASP A 105 -14.15 1.93 17.52
N THR A 106 -14.84 1.30 16.59
CA THR A 106 -14.74 1.61 15.15
C THR A 106 -15.19 3.03 14.81
N LEU A 107 -16.15 3.61 15.55
CA LEU A 107 -16.68 4.95 15.26
C LEU A 107 -15.67 6.03 15.63
N ASN A 108 -15.13 5.99 16.85
CA ASN A 108 -14.07 6.90 17.27
C ASN A 108 -12.83 6.74 16.37
N PHE A 109 -12.52 5.52 15.94
CA PHE A 109 -11.45 5.29 14.98
C PHE A 109 -11.71 5.94 13.61
N THR A 110 -12.93 5.85 13.07
CA THR A 110 -13.28 6.49 11.80
C THR A 110 -13.12 8.00 11.85
N ASP A 111 -13.49 8.61 12.98
CA ASP A 111 -13.41 10.05 13.18
C ASP A 111 -11.95 10.52 13.29
N ILE A 112 -11.15 9.84 14.12
CA ILE A 112 -9.73 10.19 14.32
C ILE A 112 -8.91 10.01 13.03
N MET A 113 -9.19 8.97 12.24
CA MET A 113 -8.41 8.64 11.06
C MET A 113 -8.99 9.19 9.75
N TYR A 114 -10.11 9.92 9.82
CA TYR A 114 -10.84 10.44 8.66
C TYR A 114 -11.17 9.35 7.62
N LEU A 115 -11.70 8.22 8.08
CA LEU A 115 -12.04 7.07 7.24
C LEU A 115 -13.54 6.82 7.22
N SER A 116 -14.05 6.40 6.07
CA SER A 116 -15.40 5.83 6.01
C SER A 116 -15.44 4.44 6.65
N TRP A 117 -16.61 4.08 7.20
CA TRP A 117 -16.86 2.74 7.74
C TRP A 117 -16.46 1.62 6.78
N LYS A 118 -16.77 1.78 5.48
CA LYS A 118 -16.42 0.83 4.41
C LYS A 118 -14.90 0.66 4.26
N GLN A 119 -14.13 1.74 4.36
CA GLN A 119 -12.67 1.66 4.32
C GLN A 119 -12.12 0.89 5.52
N VAL A 120 -12.64 1.14 6.72
CA VAL A 120 -12.22 0.44 7.94
C VAL A 120 -12.53 -1.05 7.85
N TRP A 121 -13.74 -1.41 7.42
CA TRP A 121 -14.13 -2.80 7.19
C TRP A 121 -13.18 -3.52 6.22
N ASN A 122 -12.86 -2.88 5.08
CA ASN A 122 -11.93 -3.44 4.11
C ASN A 122 -10.51 -3.66 4.69
N ILE A 123 -10.05 -2.78 5.59
CA ILE A 123 -8.75 -2.95 6.29
C ILE A 123 -8.82 -4.17 7.22
N MET A 124 -9.89 -4.30 8.01
CA MET A 124 -10.10 -5.43 8.92
C MET A 124 -10.19 -6.77 8.18
N GLU A 125 -10.97 -6.84 7.09
CA GLU A 125 -11.09 -8.05 6.28
C GLU A 125 -9.76 -8.52 5.72
N ARG A 126 -8.94 -7.60 5.19
CA ARG A 126 -7.58 -7.93 4.72
C ARG A 126 -6.71 -8.43 5.87
N ALA A 127 -6.74 -7.78 7.03
CA ALA A 127 -5.97 -8.22 8.18
C ALA A 127 -6.37 -9.62 8.67
N VAL A 128 -7.67 -9.91 8.75
CA VAL A 128 -8.19 -11.24 9.11
C VAL A 128 -7.77 -12.28 8.07
N LYS A 129 -7.89 -11.97 6.77
CA LYS A 129 -7.43 -12.85 5.70
C LYS A 129 -5.94 -13.18 5.83
N ARG A 130 -5.08 -12.16 6.00
CA ARG A 130 -3.64 -12.35 6.26
C ARG A 130 -3.40 -13.23 7.49
N GLY A 131 -4.18 -13.06 8.55
CA GLY A 131 -4.09 -13.87 9.77
C GLY A 131 -4.48 -15.34 9.54
N ARG A 132 -5.55 -15.59 8.80
CA ARG A 132 -6.00 -16.94 8.42
C ARG A 132 -4.97 -17.64 7.53
N ASP A 133 -4.43 -16.95 6.54
CA ASP A 133 -3.43 -17.50 5.63
C ASP A 133 -2.15 -17.91 6.38
N ARG A 134 -1.71 -17.11 7.38
CA ARG A 134 -0.59 -17.50 8.27
C ARG A 134 -0.88 -18.76 9.07
N LYS A 135 -2.08 -18.91 9.64
CA LYS A 135 -2.46 -20.10 10.42
C LYS A 135 -2.53 -21.37 9.58
N LYS A 136 -3.02 -21.28 8.34
CA LYS A 136 -3.04 -22.42 7.40
C LYS A 136 -1.64 -22.93 7.06
N GLY A 137 -0.65 -22.03 6.97
CA GLY A 137 0.76 -22.41 6.81
C GLY A 137 1.43 -22.91 8.10
N HIS A 138 0.70 -22.95 9.22
CA HIS A 138 1.17 -23.34 10.55
C HIS A 138 0.37 -24.52 11.11
N LEU A 139 -0.17 -25.39 10.24
CA LEU A 139 -0.80 -26.65 10.67
C LEU A 139 0.15 -27.35 11.66
N PRO A 140 -0.24 -27.52 12.93
CA PRO A 140 0.51 -28.41 13.81
C PRO A 140 0.35 -29.82 13.24
N LEU A 141 1.48 -30.50 13.05
CA LEU A 141 1.48 -31.96 12.97
C LEU A 141 0.92 -32.53 14.28
#